data_AF-A0A2H9T0Z3-F1
#
_entry.id   AF-A0A2H9T0Z3-F1
#
_cell.length_a   1.000
_cell.length_b   1.000
_cell.length_c   1.000
_cell.angle_alpha   90.00
_cell.angle_beta   90.00
_cell.angle_gamma   90.00
#
_symmetry.space_group_name_H-M   'P 1'
#
loop_
_entity.id
_entity.type
_entity.pdbx_description
1 polymer ?
#
loop_
_entity_poly.entity_id
_entity_poly.type
_entity_poly.pdbx_seq_one_letter_code
_entity_poly.pdbx_strand_id
1 'polypeptide(L)'
;MTHIEYFKLQAKNLIKDFKTKIPQFDEAIGGYLNEYHPQYFDIDEIILSYDIDEDNFSLMKAQHIIALMVGFNQWSDLLKASEIELELAKLLIDNHDRIYVEDWAMYIAGVERDNNGTFDPQSKLEIFKQVFLNENSQSS
;
A
#
# COMPACT_ATOMS: atom_id res chain seq x y z
N MET A 1 5.37 3.44 -18.81
CA MET A 1 4.63 2.44 -18.02
C MET A 1 3.32 3.10 -17.63
N THR A 2 2.18 2.47 -17.88
CA THR A 2 0.88 2.97 -17.40
C THR A 2 0.75 2.73 -15.89
N HIS A 3 -0.16 3.43 -15.20
CA HIS A 3 -0.41 3.16 -13.78
C HIS A 3 -0.78 1.70 -13.52
N ILE A 4 -1.62 1.10 -14.37
CA ILE A 4 -1.99 -0.32 -14.25
C ILE A 4 -0.78 -1.25 -14.41
N GLU A 5 0.12 -0.97 -15.35
CA GLU A 5 1.37 -1.75 -15.46
C GLU A 5 2.26 -1.59 -14.22
N TYR A 6 2.30 -0.39 -13.65
CA TYR A 6 3.00 -0.12 -12.40
C TYR A 6 2.43 -0.95 -11.25
N PHE A 7 1.12 -0.94 -11.00
CA PHE A 7 0.52 -1.75 -9.92
C PHE A 7 0.70 -3.25 -10.12
N LYS A 8 0.66 -3.72 -11.37
CA LYS A 8 0.99 -5.12 -11.70
C LYS A 8 2.44 -5.46 -11.37
N LEU A 9 3.37 -4.52 -11.57
CA LEU A 9 4.77 -4.68 -11.16
C LEU A 9 4.89 -4.73 -9.63
N GLN A 10 4.19 -3.86 -8.90
CA GLN A 10 4.21 -3.87 -7.44
C GLN A 10 3.69 -5.18 -6.85
N ALA A 11 2.61 -5.73 -7.38
CA ALA A 11 2.11 -7.05 -6.95
C ALA A 11 3.13 -8.17 -7.21
N LYS A 12 3.94 -8.08 -8.29
CA LYS A 12 5.01 -9.05 -8.57
C LYS A 12 6.20 -8.87 -7.63
N ASN A 13 6.55 -7.63 -7.29
CA ASN A 13 7.60 -7.32 -6.32
C ASN A 13 7.22 -7.84 -4.94
N LEU A 14 5.98 -7.64 -4.50
CA LEU A 14 5.45 -8.18 -3.25
C LEU A 14 5.56 -9.72 -3.20
N ILE A 15 5.18 -10.40 -4.29
CA ILE A 15 5.37 -11.88 -4.38
C ILE A 15 6.84 -12.28 -4.36
N LYS A 16 7.71 -11.51 -5.01
CA LYS A 16 9.15 -11.79 -5.03
C LYS A 16 9.73 -11.70 -3.62
N ASP A 17 9.35 -10.69 -2.87
CA ASP A 17 9.77 -10.50 -1.49
C ASP A 17 9.19 -11.57 -0.56
N PHE A 18 7.90 -11.90 -0.70
CA PHE A 18 7.29 -12.98 0.05
C PHE A 18 7.98 -14.34 -0.17
N LYS A 19 8.51 -14.59 -1.38
CA LYS A 19 9.26 -15.82 -1.69
C LYS A 19 10.65 -15.90 -1.05
N THR A 20 11.11 -14.83 -0.41
CA THR A 20 12.35 -14.87 0.39
C THR A 20 12.17 -15.56 1.73
N LYS A 21 10.96 -16.05 2.02
CA LYS A 21 10.59 -16.86 3.19
C LYS A 21 11.61 -17.97 3.48
N ILE A 22 12.22 -17.91 4.66
CA ILE A 22 13.08 -18.96 5.21
C ILE A 22 12.52 -19.37 6.58
N PRO A 23 12.13 -20.64 6.78
CA PRO A 23 11.73 -21.11 8.09
C PRO A 23 12.94 -21.19 9.02
N GLN A 24 12.87 -20.52 10.15
CA GLN A 24 13.87 -20.49 11.21
C GLN A 24 13.28 -21.06 12.48
N PHE A 25 14.03 -21.91 13.16
CA PHE A 25 13.59 -22.46 14.44
C PHE A 25 13.80 -21.41 15.53
N ASP A 26 12.72 -21.09 16.24
CA ASP A 26 12.72 -20.18 17.38
C ASP A 26 12.59 -21.01 18.67
N GLU A 27 13.65 -20.98 19.48
CA GLU A 27 13.73 -21.70 20.74
C GLU A 27 12.74 -21.18 21.81
N ALA A 28 12.37 -19.90 21.76
CA ALA A 28 11.51 -19.28 22.76
C ALA A 28 10.05 -19.76 22.63
N ILE A 29 9.60 -20.05 21.41
CA ILE A 29 8.27 -20.62 21.16
C ILE A 29 8.32 -22.14 20.89
N GLY A 30 9.51 -22.73 20.77
CA GLY A 30 9.69 -24.16 20.49
C GLY A 30 9.13 -24.58 19.11
N GLY A 31 9.22 -23.70 18.12
CA GLY A 31 8.56 -23.83 16.82
C GLY A 31 9.34 -23.17 15.70
N TYR A 32 8.79 -23.17 14.48
CA TYR A 32 9.37 -22.47 13.34
C TYR A 32 8.63 -21.14 13.10
N LEU A 33 9.39 -20.08 12.90
CA LEU A 33 8.93 -18.79 12.39
C LEU A 33 9.46 -18.59 10.98
N ASN A 34 8.73 -17.81 10.18
CA ASN A 34 9.20 -17.41 8.87
C ASN A 34 9.99 -16.11 9.00
N GLU A 35 11.24 -16.12 8.53
CA GLU A 35 12.02 -14.91 8.31
C GLU A 35 11.99 -14.54 6.83
N TYR A 36 12.02 -13.23 6.55
CA TYR A 36 12.00 -12.68 5.20
C TYR A 36 13.22 -11.78 4.97
N HIS A 37 13.71 -11.77 3.73
CA HIS A 37 14.78 -10.86 3.28
C HIS A 37 14.28 -10.02 2.09
N PRO A 38 13.28 -9.16 2.30
CA PRO A 38 12.62 -8.46 1.22
C PRO A 38 13.48 -7.32 0.65
N GLN A 39 13.22 -6.96 -0.61
CA GLN A 39 13.88 -5.87 -1.32
C GLN A 39 12.99 -4.63 -1.48
N TYR A 40 11.68 -4.79 -1.57
CA TYR A 40 10.73 -3.75 -1.97
C TYR A 40 9.72 -3.38 -0.89
N PHE A 41 9.28 -4.35 -0.08
CA PHE A 41 8.23 -4.16 0.92
C PHE A 41 8.64 -4.70 2.29
N ASP A 42 8.13 -4.09 3.36
CA ASP A 42 8.16 -4.72 4.69
C ASP A 42 7.12 -5.86 4.73
N ILE A 43 7.60 -7.09 4.59
CA ILE A 43 6.73 -8.26 4.49
C ILE A 43 6.11 -8.63 5.83
N ASP A 44 6.86 -8.49 6.92
CA ASP A 44 6.35 -8.79 8.26
C ASP A 44 5.21 -7.83 8.61
N GLU A 45 5.39 -6.55 8.32
CA GLU A 45 4.33 -5.55 8.51
C GLU A 45 3.10 -5.85 7.66
N ILE A 46 3.28 -6.15 6.37
CA ILE A 46 2.16 -6.44 5.46
C ILE A 46 1.40 -7.70 5.87
N ILE A 47 2.10 -8.75 6.34
CA ILE A 47 1.45 -9.97 6.84
C ILE A 47 0.56 -9.65 8.03
N LEU A 48 1.07 -8.87 8.99
CA LEU A 48 0.34 -8.48 10.19
C LEU A 48 -0.86 -7.57 9.89
N SER A 49 -0.66 -6.57 9.03
CA SER A 49 -1.69 -5.57 8.70
C SER A 49 -2.85 -6.15 7.89
N TYR A 50 -2.59 -7.16 7.06
CA TYR A 50 -3.60 -7.73 6.15
C TYR A 50 -3.99 -9.18 6.46
N ASP A 51 -3.57 -9.71 7.62
CA ASP A 51 -3.87 -11.08 8.08
C ASP A 51 -3.59 -12.13 6.99
N ILE A 52 -2.38 -12.08 6.43
CA ILE A 52 -2.01 -12.92 5.29
C ILE A 52 -1.77 -14.36 5.73
N ASP A 53 -2.53 -15.29 5.15
CA ASP A 53 -2.22 -16.72 5.17
C ASP A 53 -0.93 -17.01 4.36
N GLU A 54 0.18 -17.13 5.10
CA GLU A 54 1.53 -17.28 4.59
C GLU A 54 1.78 -18.60 3.82
N ASP A 55 0.93 -19.60 4.01
CA ASP A 55 1.04 -20.90 3.32
C ASP A 55 0.31 -20.91 1.98
N ASN A 56 -0.52 -19.91 1.72
CA ASN A 56 -1.35 -19.82 0.53
C ASN A 56 -1.30 -18.44 -0.12
N PHE A 57 -0.14 -17.78 -0.11
CA PHE A 57 0.01 -16.46 -0.73
C PHE A 57 0.27 -16.57 -2.24
N SER A 58 -0.65 -16.03 -3.05
CA SER A 58 -0.63 -16.11 -4.52
C SER A 58 -0.59 -14.72 -5.16
N LEU A 59 -0.25 -14.64 -6.45
CA LEU A 59 -0.21 -13.36 -7.17
C LEU A 59 -1.55 -12.62 -7.14
N MET A 60 -2.68 -13.35 -7.19
CA MET A 60 -4.00 -12.75 -7.09
C MET A 60 -4.23 -12.12 -5.71
N LYS A 61 -3.77 -12.78 -4.64
CA LYS A 61 -3.81 -12.21 -3.29
C LYS A 61 -2.89 -10.99 -3.19
N ALA A 62 -1.68 -11.05 -3.71
CA ALA A 62 -0.78 -9.89 -3.75
C ALA A 62 -1.39 -8.70 -4.51
N GLN A 63 -2.04 -8.92 -5.65
CA GLN A 63 -2.78 -7.88 -6.36
C GLN A 63 -3.90 -7.28 -5.50
N HIS A 64 -4.62 -8.10 -4.74
CA HIS A 64 -5.64 -7.63 -3.82
C HIS A 64 -5.04 -6.79 -2.68
N ILE A 65 -3.92 -7.22 -2.09
CA ILE A 65 -3.19 -6.45 -1.07
C ILE A 65 -2.75 -5.09 -1.62
N ILE A 66 -2.16 -5.02 -2.81
CA ILE A 66 -1.78 -3.74 -3.44
C ILE A 66 -3.00 -2.81 -3.61
N ALA A 67 -4.19 -3.34 -3.89
CA ALA A 67 -5.40 -2.53 -3.97
C ALA A 67 -5.83 -1.99 -2.60
N LEU A 68 -5.74 -2.80 -1.54
CA LEU A 68 -6.05 -2.38 -0.18
C LEU A 68 -5.06 -1.29 0.29
N MET A 69 -3.76 -1.50 0.07
CA MET A 69 -2.69 -0.54 0.41
C MET A 69 -2.85 0.84 -0.24
N VAL A 70 -3.67 0.96 -1.28
CA VAL A 70 -3.93 2.24 -1.96
C VAL A 70 -5.39 2.68 -1.87
N GLY A 71 -6.15 2.10 -0.93
CA GLY A 71 -7.47 2.58 -0.55
C GLY A 71 -8.63 2.05 -1.41
N PHE A 72 -8.41 1.01 -2.21
CA PHE A 72 -9.47 0.31 -2.94
C PHE A 72 -9.86 -0.97 -2.21
N ASN A 73 -11.13 -1.37 -2.34
CA ASN A 73 -11.62 -2.60 -1.70
C ASN A 73 -11.13 -3.89 -2.37
N GLN A 74 -10.79 -3.83 -3.66
CA GLN A 74 -10.36 -4.98 -4.44
C GLN A 74 -9.63 -4.56 -5.72
N TRP A 75 -8.82 -5.48 -6.25
CA TRP A 75 -8.04 -5.26 -7.48
C TRP A 75 -8.89 -4.81 -8.68
N SER A 76 -10.10 -5.33 -8.85
CA SER A 76 -10.97 -4.94 -9.96
C SER A 76 -11.47 -3.49 -9.88
N ASP A 77 -11.52 -2.91 -8.69
CA ASP A 77 -11.92 -1.51 -8.51
C ASP A 77 -10.77 -0.61 -8.95
N LEU A 78 -9.54 -0.94 -8.53
CA LEU A 78 -8.32 -0.29 -9.00
C LEU A 78 -8.20 -0.34 -10.54
N LEU A 79 -8.48 -1.48 -11.17
CA LEU A 79 -8.41 -1.59 -12.64
C LEU A 79 -9.39 -0.68 -13.39
N LYS A 80 -10.47 -0.22 -12.75
CA LYS A 80 -11.52 0.61 -13.35
C LYS A 80 -11.43 2.08 -12.91
N ALA A 81 -10.50 2.40 -12.02
CA ALA A 81 -10.33 3.73 -11.48
C ALA A 81 -9.95 4.73 -12.58
N SER A 82 -10.33 5.98 -12.37
CA SER A 82 -9.91 7.09 -13.23
C SER A 82 -8.42 7.35 -13.11
N GLU A 83 -7.84 8.04 -14.09
CA GLU A 83 -6.39 8.26 -14.09
C GLU A 83 -5.92 9.15 -12.93
N ILE A 84 -6.80 10.03 -12.42
CA ILE A 84 -6.53 10.85 -11.23
C ILE A 84 -6.47 9.98 -9.96
N GLU A 85 -7.41 9.04 -9.81
CA GLU A 85 -7.41 8.09 -8.69
C GLU A 85 -6.18 7.17 -8.75
N LEU A 86 -5.79 6.74 -9.95
CA LEU A 86 -4.60 5.92 -10.16
C LEU A 86 -3.30 6.68 -9.86
N GLU A 87 -3.26 7.99 -10.13
CA GLU A 87 -2.13 8.83 -9.75
C GLU A 87 -2.01 8.97 -8.23
N LEU A 88 -3.11 9.22 -7.52
CA LEU A 88 -3.13 9.26 -6.06
C LEU A 88 -2.70 7.91 -5.46
N ALA A 89 -3.25 6.82 -5.98
CA ALA A 89 -2.89 5.47 -5.55
C ALA A 89 -1.41 5.16 -5.75
N LYS A 90 -0.80 5.65 -6.84
CA LYS A 90 0.62 5.49 -7.08
C LYS A 90 1.44 6.22 -6.01
N LEU A 91 1.04 7.45 -5.67
CA LEU A 91 1.71 8.25 -4.64
C LEU A 91 1.62 7.59 -3.26
N LEU A 92 0.50 6.93 -2.95
CA LEU A 92 0.36 6.16 -1.70
C LEU A 92 1.37 5.00 -1.62
N ILE A 93 1.55 4.21 -2.70
CA ILE A 93 2.59 3.16 -2.71
C ILE A 93 4.00 3.75 -2.62
N ASP A 94 4.28 4.79 -3.41
CA ASP A 94 5.61 5.40 -3.48
C ASP A 94 6.05 6.01 -2.14
N ASN A 95 5.10 6.31 -1.24
CA ASN A 95 5.35 6.91 0.08
C ASN A 95 4.82 6.04 1.23
N HIS A 96 4.61 4.74 1.02
CA HIS A 96 4.05 3.84 2.03
C HIS A 96 4.95 3.69 3.26
N ASP A 97 6.25 3.99 3.13
CA ASP A 97 7.23 4.04 4.22
C ASP A 97 6.97 5.20 5.21
N ARG A 98 6.08 6.13 4.85
CA ARG A 98 5.81 7.36 5.60
C ARG A 98 4.34 7.59 5.88
N ILE A 99 3.47 7.16 4.95
CA ILE A 99 2.05 7.49 4.97
C ILE A 99 1.28 6.22 4.65
N TYR A 100 0.66 5.65 5.68
CA TYR A 100 -0.27 4.56 5.50
C TYR A 100 -1.59 5.06 4.92
N VAL A 101 -2.26 4.19 4.17
CA VAL A 101 -3.52 4.54 3.52
C VAL A 101 -4.63 4.86 4.54
N GLU A 102 -4.57 4.23 5.72
CA GLU A 102 -5.46 4.49 6.84
C GLU A 102 -5.25 5.91 7.41
N ASP A 103 -4.00 6.37 7.52
CA ASP A 103 -3.67 7.72 7.97
C ASP A 103 -4.17 8.76 6.96
N TRP A 104 -3.95 8.50 5.67
CA TRP A 104 -4.50 9.33 4.61
C TRP A 104 -6.04 9.37 4.66
N ALA A 105 -6.69 8.22 4.80
CA ALA A 105 -8.14 8.11 4.87
C ALA A 105 -8.69 8.84 6.11
N MET A 106 -8.01 8.77 7.24
CA MET A 106 -8.38 9.49 8.46
C MET A 106 -8.21 11.00 8.29
N TYR A 107 -7.09 11.43 7.70
CA TYR A 107 -6.82 12.84 7.41
C TYR A 107 -7.91 13.45 6.54
N ILE A 108 -8.18 12.83 5.37
CA ILE A 108 -9.16 13.38 4.43
C ILE A 108 -10.58 13.37 5.03
N ALA A 109 -10.95 12.33 5.79
CA ALA A 109 -12.24 12.28 6.48
C ALA A 109 -12.39 13.38 7.55
N GLY A 110 -11.29 13.75 8.23
CA GLY A 110 -11.26 14.89 9.14
C GLY A 110 -11.52 16.21 8.42
N VAL A 111 -10.80 16.46 7.33
CA VAL A 111 -10.97 17.68 6.52
C VAL A 111 -12.38 17.75 5.91
N GLU A 112 -12.90 16.65 5.39
CA GLU A 112 -14.26 16.55 4.84
C GLU A 112 -15.32 16.86 5.91
N ARG A 113 -15.15 16.34 7.13
CA ARG A 113 -16.03 16.63 8.27
C ARG A 113 -16.01 18.11 8.65
N ASP A 114 -14.82 18.71 8.75
CA ASP A 114 -14.65 20.11 9.15
C ASP A 114 -15.22 21.08 8.11
N ASN A 115 -15.17 20.71 6.83
CA ASN A 115 -15.74 21.48 5.73
C ASN A 115 -17.19 21.09 5.38
N ASN A 116 -17.76 20.12 6.10
CA ASN A 116 -19.12 19.63 5.92
C ASN A 116 -19.45 19.24 4.46
N GLY A 117 -18.52 18.54 3.80
CA GLY A 117 -18.61 18.13 2.39
C GLY A 117 -17.59 17.05 2.02
N THR A 118 -17.69 16.51 0.80
CA THR A 118 -16.75 15.48 0.28
C THR A 118 -15.89 16.05 -0.83
N PHE A 119 -14.63 15.63 -0.90
CA PHE A 119 -13.74 16.02 -2.00
C PHE A 119 -13.87 15.07 -3.19
N ASP A 120 -13.88 15.63 -4.39
CA ASP A 120 -13.70 14.85 -5.61
C ASP A 120 -12.25 14.32 -5.72
N PRO A 121 -11.98 13.35 -6.61
CA PRO A 121 -10.64 12.77 -6.73
C PRO A 121 -9.52 13.77 -7.05
N GLN A 122 -9.80 14.82 -7.85
CA GLN A 122 -8.80 15.82 -8.19
C GLN A 122 -8.41 16.64 -6.96
N SER A 123 -9.41 17.09 -6.20
CA SER A 123 -9.21 17.80 -4.95
C SER A 123 -8.41 16.95 -3.94
N LYS A 124 -8.73 15.64 -3.82
CA LYS A 124 -7.99 14.70 -2.96
C LYS A 124 -6.52 14.57 -3.36
N LEU A 125 -6.24 14.44 -4.66
CA LEU A 125 -4.88 14.37 -5.19
C LEU A 125 -4.08 15.65 -4.89
N GLU A 126 -4.68 16.82 -5.08
CA GLU A 126 -4.05 18.11 -4.81
C GLU A 126 -3.72 18.28 -3.33
N ILE A 127 -4.66 17.92 -2.44
CA ILE A 127 -4.45 17.93 -0.99
C ILE A 127 -3.31 16.99 -0.62
N PHE A 128 -3.29 15.77 -1.15
CA PHE A 128 -2.21 14.81 -0.86
C PHE A 128 -0.84 15.40 -1.22
N LYS A 129 -0.69 15.93 -2.43
CA LYS A 129 0.55 16.56 -2.89
C LYS A 129 0.95 17.75 -2.00
N GLN A 130 -0.01 18.60 -1.62
CA GLN A 130 0.26 19.78 -0.81
C GLN A 130 0.70 19.44 0.62
N VAL A 131 0.04 18.49 1.25
CA VAL A 131 0.25 18.16 2.66
C VAL A 131 1.48 17.27 2.84
N PHE A 132 1.65 16.28 1.94
CA PHE A 132 2.61 15.20 2.17
C PHE A 132 3.84 15.24 1.26
N LEU A 133 3.77 15.92 0.11
CA LEU A 133 4.92 15.99 -0.81
C LEU A 133 5.64 17.34 -0.78
N ASN A 134 4.92 18.45 -0.55
CA ASN A 134 5.53 19.79 -0.58
C ASN A 134 6.41 20.10 0.63
N GLU A 135 6.31 19.38 1.75
CA GLU A 135 7.25 19.53 2.88
C GLU A 135 8.69 19.09 2.51
N ASN A 136 8.88 18.31 1.45
CA ASN A 136 10.22 17.90 0.98
C ASN A 136 10.93 18.96 0.12
N SER A 137 10.31 20.11 -0.18
CA SER A 137 10.94 21.17 -0.99
C SER A 137 11.68 22.24 -0.17
N GLN A 138 11.71 22.13 1.16
CA GLN A 138 12.46 23.06 2.03
C GLN A 138 13.72 22.46 2.67
N SER A 139 14.15 21.27 2.24
CA SER A 139 15.40 20.67 2.66
C SER A 139 16.26 20.28 1.46
N SER A 140 16.86 21.28 0.80
CA SER A 140 18.01 21.13 -0.11
C SER A 140 18.82 22.41 -0.16
#